data_AF-K9U4L5-F1
#
_entry.id   AF-K9U4L5-F1
#
_cell.length_a   1.000
_cell.length_b   1.000
_cell.length_c   1.000
_cell.angle_alpha   90.00
_cell.angle_beta   90.00
_cell.angle_gamma   90.00
#
_symmetry.space_group_name_H-M   'P 1'
#
loop_
_entity.id
_entity.type
_entity.pdbx_description
1 polymer ?
#
loop_
_entity_poly.entity_id
_entity_poly.type
_entity_poly.pdbx_seq_one_letter_code
_entity_poly.pdbx_strand_id
1 'polypeptide(L)'
;MPAPYSYDLRRKVIEAIDSGIGKTQASKIFKISRNTINLWLHKREETGDDRAPVGYQRGYGAKITNLEDFKEFARKHGSQTHA
;
A
#
# COMPACT_ATOMS: atom_id res chain seq x y z
N MET A 1 8.02 -1.49 -10.01
CA MET A 1 8.18 -0.22 -9.26
C MET A 1 9.12 -0.46 -8.09
N PRO A 2 10.01 0.49 -7.75
CA PRO A 2 10.87 0.37 -6.58
C PRO A 2 10.05 0.23 -5.30
N ALA A 3 10.62 -0.44 -4.29
CA ALA A 3 9.97 -0.63 -3.01
C ALA A 3 9.60 0.71 -2.37
N PRO A 4 8.41 0.83 -1.75
CA PRO A 4 8.04 2.03 -1.03
C PRO A 4 8.99 2.28 0.16
N TYR A 5 9.25 3.55 0.46
CA TYR A 5 9.98 3.94 1.68
C TYR A 5 9.32 3.36 2.93
N SER A 6 10.12 2.97 3.92
CA SER A 6 9.67 2.39 5.19
C SER A 6 8.75 3.33 5.96
N TYR A 7 7.86 2.76 6.76
CA TYR A 7 6.90 3.52 7.57
C TYR A 7 7.60 4.40 8.62
N ASP A 8 8.63 3.86 9.27
CA ASP A 8 9.46 4.59 10.24
C ASP A 8 10.07 5.86 9.63
N LEU A 9 10.62 5.76 8.40
CA LEU A 9 11.21 6.92 7.73
C LEU A 9 10.16 7.99 7.43
N ARG A 10 8.97 7.60 6.97
CA ARG A 10 7.87 8.52 6.69
C ARG A 10 7.45 9.26 7.95
N ARG A 11 7.24 8.52 9.03
CA ARG A 11 6.80 9.07 10.31
C ARG A 11 7.81 10.08 10.85
N LYS A 12 9.10 9.73 10.89
CA LYS A 12 10.18 10.64 11.32
C LYS A 12 10.25 11.92 10.49
N VAL A 13 10.10 11.80 9.16
CA VAL A 13 10.12 12.96 8.25
C VAL A 13 8.95 13.89 8.53
N ILE A 14 7.76 13.34 8.77
CA ILE A 14 6.60 14.18 9.04
C ILE A 14 6.63 14.75 10.46
N GLU A 15 7.04 13.98 11.48
CA GLU A 15 7.25 14.48 12.85
C GLU A 15 8.27 15.63 12.88
N ALA A 16 9.33 15.55 12.07
CA ALA A 16 10.28 16.64 11.90
C ALA A 16 9.62 17.91 11.33
N ILE A 17 8.71 17.76 10.37
CA ILE A 17 7.96 18.88 9.76
C ILE A 17 6.96 19.47 10.75
N ASP A 18 6.23 18.63 11.50
CA ASP A 18 5.34 19.06 12.59
C ASP A 18 6.12 19.81 13.69
N SER A 19 7.37 19.43 13.93
CA SER A 19 8.29 20.13 14.86
C SER A 19 8.79 21.48 14.34
N GLY A 20 8.36 21.91 13.14
CA GLY A 20 8.69 23.21 12.55
C GLY A 20 9.83 23.18 11.52
N ILE A 21 10.36 22.00 11.15
CA ILE A 21 11.38 21.91 10.10
C ILE A 21 10.73 22.12 8.73
N GLY A 22 11.23 23.10 7.96
CA GLY A 22 10.75 23.34 6.61
C GLY A 22 11.01 22.16 5.66
N LYS A 23 10.12 21.94 4.69
CA LYS A 23 10.18 20.83 3.71
C LYS A 23 11.54 20.73 2.98
N THR A 24 12.14 21.89 2.65
CA THR A 24 13.47 21.96 2.02
C THR A 24 14.57 21.44 2.93
N GLN A 25 14.48 21.75 4.22
CA GLN A 25 15.45 21.30 5.22
C GLN A 25 15.29 19.81 5.50
N ALA A 26 14.05 19.33 5.64
CA ALA A 26 13.74 17.90 5.76
C ALA A 26 14.28 17.09 4.55
N SER A 27 14.13 17.62 3.33
CA SER A 27 14.67 17.00 2.13
C SER A 27 16.19 16.82 2.19
N LYS A 28 16.93 17.80 2.70
CA LYS A 28 18.39 17.73 2.87
C LYS A 28 18.80 16.75 3.97
N ILE A 29 18.11 16.79 5.12
CA ILE A 29 18.41 15.95 6.29
C ILE A 29 18.17 14.47 5.98
N PHE A 30 16.98 14.16 5.45
CA PHE A 30 16.56 12.79 5.21
C PHE A 30 16.95 12.26 3.81
N LYS A 31 17.58 13.10 2.98
CA LYS A 31 17.97 12.79 1.59
C LYS A 31 16.82 12.24 0.74
N ILE A 32 15.63 12.83 0.91
CA ILE A 32 14.41 12.46 0.19
C ILE A 32 13.99 13.62 -0.69
N SER A 33 13.44 13.35 -1.86
CA SER A 33 12.94 14.40 -2.75
C SER A 33 11.83 15.21 -2.08
N ARG A 34 11.82 16.53 -2.32
CA ARG A 34 10.73 17.41 -1.87
C ARG A 34 9.37 16.96 -2.38
N ASN A 35 9.33 16.36 -3.57
CA ASN A 35 8.10 15.82 -4.15
C ASN A 35 7.53 14.66 -3.31
N THR A 36 8.38 13.73 -2.87
CA THR A 36 8.00 12.62 -2.00
C THR A 36 7.41 13.11 -0.67
N ILE A 37 8.03 14.14 -0.08
CA ILE A 37 7.54 14.76 1.15
C ILE A 37 6.16 15.39 0.94
N ASN A 38 5.96 16.12 -0.17
CA ASN A 38 4.65 16.69 -0.50
C ASN A 38 3.56 15.62 -0.67
N LEU A 39 3.88 14.50 -1.32
CA LEU A 39 2.94 13.38 -1.49
C LEU A 39 2.53 12.77 -0.15
N TRP A 40 3.45 12.66 0.82
CA TRP A 40 3.12 12.14 2.15
C TRP A 40 2.25 13.09 2.96
N LEU A 41 2.50 14.40 2.86
CA LEU A 41 1.67 15.42 3.51
C LEU A 41 0.25 15.42 2.93
N HIS A 42 0.12 15.45 1.61
CA HIS A 42 -1.19 15.40 0.94
C HIS A 42 -1.97 14.14 1.35
N LYS A 43 -1.30 12.99 1.36
CA LYS A 43 -1.94 11.73 1.77
C LYS A 43 -2.40 11.74 3.24
N ARG A 44 -1.62 12.37 4.13
CA ARG A 44 -2.01 12.56 5.53
C ARG A 44 -3.22 13.47 5.64
N GLU A 45 -3.31 14.54 4.85
CA GLU A 45 -4.48 15.43 4.82
C GLU A 45 -5.74 14.70 4.32
N GLU A 46 -5.61 13.83 3.30
CA GLU A 46 -6.73 13.07 2.74
C GLU A 46 -7.20 11.90 3.61
N THR A 47 -6.26 11.17 4.23
CA THR A 47 -6.55 9.88 4.90
C THR A 47 -6.44 9.96 6.42
N GLY A 48 -5.83 11.01 6.96
CA GLY A 48 -5.46 11.12 8.38
C GLY A 48 -4.27 10.22 8.78
N ASP A 49 -3.66 9.50 7.83
CA ASP A 49 -2.63 8.51 8.08
C ASP A 49 -1.53 8.54 6.99
N ASP A 50 -0.27 8.35 7.40
CA ASP A 50 0.91 8.42 6.53
C ASP A 50 1.43 7.06 6.03
N ARG A 51 0.69 5.96 6.27
CA ARG A 51 1.10 4.63 5.83
C ARG A 51 1.20 4.56 4.31
N ALA A 52 2.12 3.70 3.85
CA ALA A 52 2.19 3.34 2.44
C ALA A 52 0.84 2.75 1.99
N PRO A 53 0.38 3.03 0.76
CA PRO A 53 -0.79 2.36 0.22
C PRO A 53 -0.52 0.85 0.22
N VAL A 54 -1.33 0.12 0.98
CA VAL A 54 -1.33 -1.35 1.00
C VAL A 54 -2.15 -1.86 -0.19
N GLY A 55 -1.70 -2.93 -0.84
CA GLY A 55 -2.48 -3.57 -1.91
C GLY A 55 -2.07 -3.28 -3.36
N TYR A 56 -0.86 -2.74 -3.60
CA TYR A 56 -0.34 -2.65 -4.98
C TYR A 56 -0.15 -4.02 -5.65
N GLN A 57 -0.04 -5.08 -4.86
CA GLN A 57 -0.03 -6.47 -5.31
C GLN A 57 -1.41 -7.10 -5.11
N ARG A 58 -2.49 -6.44 -5.55
CA ARG A 58 -3.67 -7.22 -5.93
C ARG A 58 -3.30 -7.85 -7.26
N GLY A 59 -2.85 -9.09 -7.21
CA GLY A 59 -2.75 -9.93 -8.40
C GLY A 59 -4.10 -9.99 -9.12
N TYR A 60 -4.17 -10.74 -10.22
CA TYR A 60 -5.44 -10.96 -10.92
C TYR A 60 -6.50 -11.41 -9.90
N GLY A 61 -7.58 -10.64 -9.77
CA GLY A 61 -8.67 -10.96 -8.85
C GLY A 61 -9.09 -12.42 -9.05
N ALA A 62 -9.35 -13.15 -7.96
CA ALA A 62 -9.70 -14.55 -8.05
C ALA A 62 -10.85 -14.73 -9.07
N LYS A 63 -10.64 -15.55 -10.12
CA LYS A 63 -11.68 -15.86 -11.12
C LYS A 63 -12.90 -16.52 -10.48
N ILE A 64 -12.71 -17.12 -9.30
CA ILE A 64 -13.76 -17.70 -8.47
C ILE A 64 -14.18 -16.63 -7.47
N THR A 65 -15.21 -15.88 -7.84
CA THR A 65 -15.82 -14.86 -6.98
C THR A 65 -16.76 -15.47 -5.94
N ASN A 66 -17.40 -16.61 -6.27
CA ASN A 66 -18.30 -17.33 -5.38
C ASN A 66 -17.69 -18.69 -4.98
N LEU A 67 -17.16 -18.76 -3.76
CA LEU A 67 -16.55 -19.96 -3.21
C LEU A 67 -17.56 -21.06 -2.87
N GLU A 68 -18.82 -20.71 -2.60
CA GLU A 68 -19.85 -21.69 -2.24
C GLU A 68 -20.34 -22.45 -3.48
N ASP A 69 -20.60 -21.72 -4.56
CA ASP A 69 -20.99 -22.29 -5.85
C ASP A 69 -19.88 -23.22 -6.40
N PHE A 70 -18.61 -22.79 -6.28
CA PHE A 70 -17.47 -23.63 -6.64
C PHE A 70 -17.37 -24.91 -5.80
N LYS A 71 -17.63 -24.83 -4.49
CA LYS A 71 -17.63 -26.02 -3.61
C LYS A 71 -18.74 -27.00 -4.00
N GLU A 72 -19.92 -26.51 -4.32
CA GLU A 72 -21.03 -27.35 -4.77
C GLU A 72 -20.71 -28.01 -6.13
N PHE A 73 -20.19 -27.23 -7.08
CA PHE A 73 -19.71 -27.74 -8.37
C PHE A 73 -18.65 -28.85 -8.19
N ALA A 74 -17.62 -28.61 -7.38
CA ALA A 74 -16.57 -29.59 -7.13
C ALA A 74 -17.10 -30.88 -6.47
N ARG A 75 -18.08 -30.77 -5.55
CA ARG A 75 -18.74 -31.94 -4.95
C ARG A 75 -19.58 -32.72 -5.98
N LYS A 76 -20.30 -32.00 -6.86
CA LYS A 76 -21.18 -32.59 -7.87
C LYS A 76 -20.42 -33.26 -9.02
N HIS A 77 -19.25 -32.73 -9.38
CA HIS A 77 -18.46 -33.17 -10.53
C HIS A 77 -17.13 -33.85 -10.15
N GLY A 78 -16.86 -34.09 -8.87
CA GLY A 78 -15.59 -34.64 -8.38
C GLY A 78 -15.23 -36.04 -8.89
N SER A 79 -16.21 -36.78 -9.43
CA SER A 79 -16.02 -38.10 -10.05
C SER A 79 -15.87 -38.05 -11.58
N GLN A 80 -15.84 -36.87 -12.19
CA GLN A 80 -15.75 -36.70 -13.66
C GLN A 80 -14.31 -36.48 -14.15
N THR A 81 -13.29 -36.86 -13.39
CA THR A 81 -11.92 -36.87 -13.89
C THR A 81 -11.76 -38.01 -14.89
N HIS A 82 -11.55 -37.66 -16.16
CA HIS A 82 -11.17 -38.59 -17.22
C HIS A 82 -9.86 -39.28 -16.85
N ALA A 83 -9.82 -40.61 -17.03
CA ALA A 83 -8.60 -41.42 -16.87
C ALA A 83 -7.64 -41.22 -18.05
#